data_AF-A0A139CFP5-F1
#
_entry.id   AF-A0A139CFP5-F1
#
_cell.length_a   1.000
_cell.length_b   1.000
_cell.length_c   1.000
_cell.angle_alpha   90.00
_cell.angle_beta   90.00
_cell.angle_gamma   90.00
#
_symmetry.space_group_name_H-M   'P 1'
#
loop_
_entity.id
_entity.type
_entity.pdbx_description
1 polymer ?
#
loop_
_entity_poly.entity_id
_entity_poly.type
_entity_poly.pdbx_seq_one_letter_code
_entity_poly.pdbx_strand_id
1 'polypeptide(L)'
;MIILILSSVIGGILVGKFIIAPDLASNLSQMTTYFLAILLFGIGIDIGKNKDEVLSKIKQLGWKVISVPIVVAIGSIIGAVISGTFLTLPFNEASAIGAGFGWYSLSGVLITKIYDIQIGSLAFLTNVFRELLAVILIPLLAKTKGKITLIAPGGATTMDTTLPLIIQSSSSEIGVIAFINGIVLSSLVPILVPFLIKL
;
A
#
# COMPACT_ATOMS: atom_id res chain seq x y z
N MET A 1 -12.44 1.88 -15.50
CA MET A 1 -11.37 2.15 -14.53
C MET A 1 -10.32 1.05 -14.47
N ILE A 2 -10.66 -0.21 -14.16
CA ILE A 2 -9.68 -1.32 -14.13
C ILE A 2 -8.94 -1.49 -15.48
N ILE A 3 -9.68 -1.46 -16.59
CA ILE A 3 -9.09 -1.51 -17.93
C ILE A 3 -8.13 -0.34 -18.16
N LEU A 4 -8.48 0.86 -17.67
CA LEU A 4 -7.61 2.03 -17.76
C LEU A 4 -6.31 1.82 -16.97
N ILE A 5 -6.40 1.36 -15.72
CA ILE A 5 -5.24 1.10 -14.86
C ILE A 5 -4.35 0.01 -15.46
N LEU A 6 -4.94 -1.11 -15.87
CA LEU A 6 -4.18 -2.20 -16.49
C LEU A 6 -3.55 -1.74 -17.81
N SER A 7 -4.28 -0.99 -18.63
CA SER A 7 -3.75 -0.44 -19.88
C SER A 7 -2.65 0.60 -19.64
N SER A 8 -2.73 1.41 -18.57
CA SER A 8 -1.70 2.38 -18.24
C SER A 8 -0.44 1.71 -17.70
N VAL A 9 -0.58 0.63 -16.91
CA VAL A 9 0.56 -0.17 -16.44
C VAL A 9 1.23 -0.88 -17.62
N ILE A 10 0.46 -1.60 -18.43
CA ILE A 10 0.99 -2.32 -19.60
C ILE A 10 1.61 -1.33 -20.60
N GLY A 11 0.91 -0.22 -20.87
CA GLY A 11 1.40 0.85 -21.73
C GLY A 11 2.70 1.46 -21.20
N GLY A 12 2.78 1.78 -19.91
CA GLY A 12 3.98 2.31 -19.26
C GLY A 12 5.17 1.35 -19.36
N ILE A 13 4.96 0.05 -19.18
CA ILE A 13 6.00 -0.97 -19.35
C ILE A 13 6.50 -1.02 -20.80
N LEU A 14 5.58 -1.02 -21.78
CA LEU A 14 5.95 -1.07 -23.19
C LEU A 14 6.70 0.21 -23.62
N VAL A 15 6.21 1.38 -23.21
CA VAL A 15 6.86 2.67 -23.51
C VAL A 15 8.24 2.75 -22.85
N GLY A 16 8.34 2.36 -21.57
CA GLY A 16 9.61 2.33 -20.85
C GLY A 16 10.64 1.36 -21.47
N LYS A 17 10.19 0.25 -22.05
CA LYS A 17 11.07 -0.76 -22.67
C LYS A 17 11.49 -0.43 -24.10
N PHE A 18 10.60 0.14 -24.91
CA PHE A 18 10.82 0.28 -26.35
C PHE A 18 11.06 1.72 -26.83
N ILE A 19 10.72 2.73 -26.04
CA ILE A 19 10.68 4.13 -26.50
C ILE A 19 11.60 5.03 -25.69
N ILE A 20 11.62 4.90 -24.35
CA ILE A 20 12.38 5.82 -23.50
C ILE A 20 13.84 5.39 -23.36
N ALA A 21 14.76 6.25 -23.79
CA ALA A 21 16.19 6.08 -23.55
C ALA A 21 16.54 6.28 -22.06
N PRO A 22 17.56 5.57 -21.52
CA PRO A 22 17.90 5.61 -20.09
C PRO A 22 18.12 7.02 -19.52
N ASP A 23 18.69 7.93 -20.30
CA ASP A 23 19.01 9.29 -19.86
C ASP A 23 17.77 10.17 -19.61
N LEU A 24 16.68 9.91 -20.36
CA LEU A 24 15.38 10.59 -20.19
C LEU A 24 14.59 10.10 -18.98
N ALA A 25 14.93 8.93 -18.42
CA ALA A 25 14.25 8.38 -17.26
C ALA A 25 14.64 9.05 -15.93
N SER A 26 15.72 9.85 -15.92
CA SER A 26 16.24 10.52 -14.73
C SER A 26 15.22 11.45 -14.04
N ASN A 27 14.32 12.08 -14.79
CA ASN A 27 13.32 13.01 -14.26
C ASN A 27 11.97 12.35 -13.90
N LEU A 28 11.75 11.08 -14.27
CA LEU A 28 10.46 10.40 -14.05
C LEU A 28 10.11 10.32 -12.56
N SER A 29 11.10 10.04 -11.70
CA SER A 29 10.90 9.97 -10.24
C SER A 29 10.34 11.28 -9.67
N GLN A 30 10.88 12.41 -10.10
CA GLN A 30 10.44 13.71 -9.63
C GLN A 30 9.05 14.08 -10.18
N MET A 31 8.74 13.72 -11.44
CA MET A 31 7.40 13.87 -11.99
C MET A 31 6.36 13.02 -11.25
N THR A 32 6.66 11.75 -10.95
CA THR A 32 5.76 10.88 -10.17
C THR A 32 5.46 11.49 -8.81
N THR A 33 6.47 12.10 -8.16
CA THR A 33 6.29 12.80 -6.88
C THR A 33 5.30 13.97 -7.00
N TYR A 34 5.41 14.79 -8.04
CA TYR A 34 4.44 15.88 -8.26
C TYR A 34 3.03 15.38 -8.56
N PHE A 35 2.87 14.33 -9.36
CA PHE A 35 1.56 13.74 -9.63
C PHE A 35 0.92 13.16 -8.36
N LEU A 36 1.70 12.50 -7.51
CA LEU A 36 1.24 12.05 -6.19
C LEU A 36 0.80 13.23 -5.33
N ALA A 37 1.56 14.33 -5.29
CA ALA A 37 1.18 15.52 -4.53
C ALA A 37 -0.17 16.11 -5.02
N ILE A 38 -0.40 16.17 -6.33
CA ILE A 38 -1.66 16.64 -6.92
C ILE A 38 -2.83 15.70 -6.56
N LEU A 39 -2.61 14.39 -6.66
CA LEU A 39 -3.60 13.37 -6.26
C LEU A 39 -4.02 13.56 -4.79
N LEU A 40 -3.03 13.66 -3.89
CA LEU A 40 -3.24 13.85 -2.46
C LEU A 40 -3.94 15.18 -2.16
N PHE A 41 -3.62 16.24 -2.89
CA PHE A 41 -4.32 17.52 -2.78
C PHE A 41 -5.80 17.40 -3.16
N GLY A 42 -6.12 16.71 -4.25
CA GLY A 42 -7.50 16.43 -4.66
C GLY A 42 -8.28 15.61 -3.63
N ILE A 43 -7.65 14.57 -3.06
CA ILE A 43 -8.21 13.80 -1.95
C ILE A 43 -8.45 14.70 -0.72
N GLY A 44 -7.51 15.59 -0.40
CA GLY A 44 -7.64 16.55 0.69
C GLY A 44 -8.85 17.49 0.52
N ILE A 45 -9.12 17.97 -0.70
CA ILE A 45 -10.31 18.77 -1.01
C ILE A 45 -11.59 17.95 -0.80
N ASP A 46 -11.63 16.70 -1.28
CA ASP A 46 -12.82 15.83 -1.17
C ASP A 46 -13.16 15.52 0.30
N ILE A 47 -12.15 15.23 1.12
CA ILE A 47 -12.30 15.06 2.58
C ILE A 47 -12.78 16.37 3.20
N GLY A 48 -12.21 17.51 2.81
CA GLY A 48 -12.58 18.83 3.31
C GLY A 48 -14.03 19.21 3.04
N LYS A 49 -14.57 18.87 1.86
CA LYS A 49 -15.97 19.12 1.50
C LYS A 49 -16.96 18.25 2.29
N ASN A 50 -16.56 17.06 2.69
CA ASN A 50 -17.39 16.10 3.43
C ASN A 50 -17.04 16.04 4.93
N LYS A 51 -16.36 17.05 5.46
CA LYS A 51 -15.72 17.05 6.79
C LYS A 51 -16.66 16.67 7.93
N ASP A 52 -17.87 17.22 7.97
CA ASP A 52 -18.81 17.00 9.09
C ASP A 52 -19.38 15.57 9.10
N GLU A 53 -19.65 15.01 7.92
CA GLU A 53 -20.10 13.63 7.76
C GLU A 53 -18.97 12.63 8.08
N VAL A 54 -17.75 12.96 7.67
CA VAL A 54 -16.55 12.18 7.98
C VAL A 54 -16.23 12.20 9.47
N LEU A 55 -16.18 13.38 10.11
CA LEU A 55 -15.85 13.50 11.54
C LEU A 55 -16.91 12.85 12.44
N SER A 56 -18.19 13.00 12.11
CA SER A 56 -19.28 12.39 12.88
C SER A 56 -19.25 10.86 12.78
N LYS A 57 -18.94 10.31 11.60
CA LYS A 57 -18.81 8.86 11.39
C LYS A 57 -17.52 8.29 11.96
N ILE A 58 -16.38 9.00 11.94
CA ILE A 58 -15.17 8.60 12.68
C ILE A 58 -15.49 8.48 14.18
N LYS A 59 -16.19 9.48 14.74
CA LYS A 59 -16.61 9.45 16.16
C LYS A 59 -17.58 8.31 16.46
N GLN A 60 -18.48 7.96 15.54
CA GLN A 60 -19.38 6.80 15.67
C GLN A 60 -18.67 5.44 15.51
N LEU A 61 -17.72 5.34 14.58
CA LEU A 61 -16.94 4.12 14.32
C LEU A 61 -15.95 3.84 15.47
N GLY A 62 -15.50 4.86 16.19
CA GLY A 62 -14.75 4.74 17.44
C GLY A 62 -13.50 3.86 17.31
N TRP A 63 -13.32 2.94 18.26
CA TRP A 63 -12.18 2.00 18.33
C TRP A 63 -12.01 1.10 17.10
N LYS A 64 -13.06 0.89 16.29
CA LYS A 64 -12.97 0.04 15.09
C LYS A 64 -12.01 0.62 14.05
N VAL A 65 -11.90 1.94 13.96
CA VAL A 65 -10.98 2.62 13.02
C VAL A 65 -9.51 2.27 13.32
N ILE A 66 -9.14 2.14 14.59
CA ILE A 66 -7.78 1.78 15.03
C ILE A 66 -7.54 0.27 14.93
N SER A 67 -8.59 -0.56 15.06
CA SER A 67 -8.45 -2.01 14.95
C SER A 67 -8.03 -2.49 13.55
N VAL A 68 -8.43 -1.77 12.49
CA VAL A 68 -8.11 -2.14 11.10
C VAL A 68 -6.61 -2.20 10.83
N PRO A 69 -5.81 -1.14 11.04
CA PRO A 69 -4.37 -1.21 10.79
C PRO A 69 -3.67 -2.26 11.64
N ILE A 70 -4.13 -2.54 12.86
CA ILE A 70 -3.55 -3.58 13.71
C ILE A 70 -3.77 -4.96 13.09
N VAL A 71 -5.01 -5.28 12.70
CA VAL A 71 -5.33 -6.58 12.08
C VAL A 71 -4.62 -6.74 10.74
N VAL A 72 -4.54 -5.68 9.93
CA VAL A 72 -3.81 -5.70 8.66
C VAL A 72 -2.31 -5.89 8.89
N ALA A 73 -1.72 -5.23 9.87
CA ALA A 73 -0.30 -5.39 10.20
C ALA A 73 0.01 -6.83 10.63
N ILE A 74 -0.74 -7.34 11.61
CA ILE A 74 -0.59 -8.71 12.13
C ILE A 74 -0.79 -9.73 11.01
N GLY A 75 -1.86 -9.61 10.23
CA GLY A 75 -2.14 -10.51 9.11
C GLY A 75 -1.06 -10.48 8.02
N SER A 76 -0.50 -9.30 7.73
CA SER A 76 0.58 -9.16 6.75
C SER A 76 1.86 -9.84 7.22
N ILE A 77 2.24 -9.65 8.48
CA ILE A 77 3.45 -10.24 9.06
C ILE A 77 3.29 -11.75 9.19
N ILE A 78 2.18 -12.23 9.74
CA ILE A 78 1.90 -13.66 9.87
C ILE A 78 1.86 -14.33 8.49
N GLY A 79 1.17 -13.72 7.52
CA GLY A 79 1.11 -14.24 6.15
C GLY A 79 2.49 -14.31 5.50
N ALA A 80 3.35 -13.31 5.71
CA ALA A 80 4.72 -13.31 5.21
C ALA A 80 5.59 -14.37 5.91
N VAL A 81 5.48 -14.53 7.23
CA VAL A 81 6.20 -15.57 7.99
C VAL A 81 5.78 -16.96 7.53
N ILE A 82 4.47 -17.21 7.40
CA ILE A 82 3.95 -18.50 6.90
C ILE A 82 4.42 -18.75 5.47
N SER A 83 4.41 -17.73 4.60
CA SER A 83 4.90 -17.89 3.22
C SER A 83 6.43 -18.10 3.19
N GLY A 84 7.15 -17.43 4.09
CA GLY A 84 8.59 -17.51 4.23
C GLY A 84 9.08 -18.89 4.70
N THR A 85 8.33 -19.60 5.54
CA THR A 85 8.70 -20.96 5.93
C THR A 85 8.71 -21.93 4.74
N PHE A 86 7.81 -21.77 3.77
CA PHE A 86 7.83 -22.55 2.52
C PHE A 86 9.02 -22.19 1.63
N LEU A 87 9.58 -20.99 1.77
CA LEU A 87 10.76 -20.51 1.05
C LEU A 87 12.06 -20.68 1.86
N THR A 88 12.00 -21.37 3.01
CA THR A 88 13.14 -21.55 3.93
C THR A 88 13.77 -20.23 4.41
N LEU A 89 12.99 -19.14 4.43
CA LEU A 89 13.45 -17.85 4.94
C LEU A 89 13.47 -17.83 6.47
N PRO A 90 14.54 -17.28 7.08
CA PRO A 90 14.56 -16.91 8.49
C PRO A 90 13.36 -16.06 8.91
N PHE A 91 12.94 -16.21 10.17
CA PHE A 91 11.78 -15.49 10.73
C PHE A 91 11.93 -13.96 10.61
N ASN A 92 13.12 -13.44 10.90
CA ASN A 92 13.44 -12.02 10.86
C ASN A 92 13.31 -11.43 9.45
N GLU A 93 13.83 -12.13 8.44
CA GLU A 93 13.70 -11.73 7.03
C GLU A 93 12.24 -11.74 6.57
N ALA A 94 11.52 -12.86 6.81
CA ALA A 94 10.13 -13.00 6.39
C ALA A 94 9.20 -11.98 7.06
N SER A 95 9.38 -11.76 8.37
CA SER A 95 8.58 -10.79 9.13
C SER A 95 8.88 -9.34 8.71
N ALA A 96 10.16 -9.00 8.47
CA ALA A 96 10.54 -7.67 7.97
C ALA A 96 9.99 -7.39 6.57
N ILE A 97 10.00 -8.37 5.67
CA ILE A 97 9.37 -8.27 4.33
C ILE A 97 7.87 -7.96 4.47
N GLY A 98 7.17 -8.70 5.34
CA GLY A 98 5.74 -8.50 5.59
C GLY A 98 5.39 -7.16 6.24
N ALA A 99 6.30 -6.63 7.06
CA ALA A 99 6.18 -5.32 7.71
C ALA A 99 6.39 -4.13 6.76
N GLY A 100 6.73 -4.36 5.49
CA GLY A 100 6.72 -3.32 4.47
C GLY A 100 5.31 -2.81 4.13
N PHE A 101 4.27 -3.60 4.43
CA PHE A 101 2.85 -3.27 4.29
C PHE A 101 2.41 -2.70 2.92
N GLY A 102 3.16 -2.90 1.84
CA GLY A 102 2.91 -2.32 0.52
C GLY A 102 3.78 -1.09 0.19
N TRP A 103 4.49 -0.50 1.16
CA TRP A 103 5.39 0.63 0.90
C TRP A 103 6.77 0.16 0.39
N TYR A 104 6.80 -0.35 -0.85
CA TYR A 104 8.01 -0.94 -1.44
C TYR A 104 9.17 0.07 -1.60
N SER A 105 8.88 1.35 -1.88
CA SER A 105 9.91 2.37 -2.12
C SER A 105 10.72 2.71 -0.87
N LEU A 106 10.14 2.55 0.33
CA LEU A 106 10.85 2.71 1.60
C LEU A 106 11.38 1.38 2.12
N SER A 107 10.52 0.38 2.26
CA SER A 107 10.86 -0.89 2.93
C SER A 107 12.01 -1.64 2.27
N GLY A 108 11.99 -1.77 0.93
CA GLY A 108 13.05 -2.45 0.19
C GLY A 108 14.41 -1.75 0.32
N VAL A 109 14.44 -0.42 0.16
CA VAL A 109 15.66 0.39 0.31
C VAL A 109 16.19 0.30 1.74
N LEU A 110 15.31 0.31 2.74
CA LEU A 110 15.70 0.27 4.14
C LEU A 110 16.36 -1.08 4.47
N ILE A 111 15.78 -2.21 4.06
CA ILE A 111 16.35 -3.55 4.25
C ILE A 111 17.69 -3.69 3.52
N THR A 112 17.77 -3.25 2.25
CA THR A 112 19.03 -3.29 1.48
C THR A 112 20.16 -2.55 2.19
N LYS A 113 19.86 -1.42 2.84
CA LYS A 113 20.88 -0.59 3.52
C LYS A 113 21.34 -1.18 4.86
N ILE A 114 20.47 -1.86 5.59
CA ILE A 114 20.75 -2.28 6.98
C ILE A 114 21.00 -3.77 7.14
N TYR A 115 20.72 -4.57 6.11
CA TYR A 115 20.79 -6.04 6.19
C TYR A 115 21.44 -6.65 4.95
N ASP A 116 20.68 -6.79 3.86
CA ASP A 116 21.15 -7.48 2.65
C ASP A 116 20.37 -7.04 1.41
N ILE A 117 21.06 -6.98 0.27
CA ILE A 117 20.49 -6.53 -1.00
C ILE A 117 19.51 -7.52 -1.62
N GLN A 118 19.70 -8.82 -1.40
CA GLN A 118 18.79 -9.86 -1.92
C GLN A 118 17.47 -9.79 -1.16
N ILE A 119 17.50 -9.69 0.17
CA ILE A 119 16.29 -9.57 1.00
C ILE A 119 15.58 -8.24 0.74
N GLY A 120 16.32 -7.15 0.59
CA GLY A 120 15.73 -5.86 0.23
C GLY A 120 15.07 -5.86 -1.16
N SER A 121 15.66 -6.58 -2.13
CA SER A 121 15.05 -6.77 -3.46
C SER A 121 13.78 -7.63 -3.39
N LEU A 122 13.81 -8.70 -2.58
CA LEU A 122 12.64 -9.54 -2.33
C LEU A 122 11.51 -8.77 -1.65
N ALA A 123 11.85 -7.93 -0.67
CA ALA A 123 10.89 -7.05 0.01
C ALA A 123 10.27 -6.04 -0.96
N PHE A 124 11.08 -5.42 -1.81
CA PHE A 124 10.61 -4.51 -2.86
C PHE A 124 9.59 -5.21 -3.77
N LEU A 125 9.98 -6.35 -4.36
CA LEU A 125 9.11 -7.09 -5.29
C LEU A 125 7.83 -7.58 -4.61
N THR A 126 7.93 -8.11 -3.39
CA THR A 126 6.77 -8.60 -2.63
C THR A 126 5.74 -7.48 -2.40
N ASN A 127 6.22 -6.30 -2.00
CA ASN A 127 5.33 -5.17 -1.73
C ASN A 127 4.80 -4.51 -3.03
N VAL A 128 5.56 -4.52 -4.14
CA VAL A 128 5.04 -4.15 -5.47
C VAL A 128 3.93 -5.11 -5.91
N PHE A 129 4.15 -6.42 -5.81
CA PHE A 129 3.14 -7.41 -6.18
C PHE A 129 1.91 -7.32 -5.30
N ARG A 130 2.06 -7.04 -4.00
CA ARG A 130 0.93 -6.77 -3.12
C ARG A 130 0.07 -5.61 -3.63
N GLU A 131 0.66 -4.49 -4.04
CA GLU A 131 -0.10 -3.36 -4.58
C GLU A 131 -0.81 -3.74 -5.89
N LEU A 132 -0.12 -4.41 -6.81
CA LEU A 132 -0.72 -4.87 -8.07
C LEU A 132 -1.89 -5.83 -7.83
N LEU A 133 -1.75 -6.76 -6.89
CA LEU A 133 -2.82 -7.65 -6.46
C LEU A 133 -3.95 -6.86 -5.79
N ALA A 134 -3.66 -5.85 -4.98
CA ALA A 134 -4.69 -5.02 -4.35
C ALA A 134 -5.55 -4.30 -5.39
N VAL A 135 -4.94 -3.74 -6.44
CA VAL A 135 -5.67 -3.09 -7.55
C VAL A 135 -6.70 -4.04 -8.20
N ILE A 136 -6.39 -5.33 -8.28
CA ILE A 136 -7.28 -6.36 -8.84
C ILE A 136 -8.29 -6.85 -7.80
N LEU A 137 -7.83 -7.10 -6.57
CA LEU A 137 -8.63 -7.69 -5.50
C LEU A 137 -9.67 -6.73 -4.94
N ILE A 138 -9.38 -5.44 -4.82
CA ILE A 138 -10.30 -4.46 -4.23
C ILE A 138 -11.65 -4.42 -4.98
N PRO A 139 -11.69 -4.27 -6.32
CA PRO A 139 -12.96 -4.34 -7.06
C PRO A 139 -13.66 -5.70 -6.98
N LEU A 140 -12.92 -6.81 -6.86
CA LEU A 140 -13.50 -8.14 -6.73
C LEU A 140 -14.14 -8.35 -5.36
N LEU A 141 -13.43 -7.98 -4.30
CA LEU A 141 -13.90 -8.03 -2.91
C LEU A 141 -15.07 -7.08 -2.67
N ALA A 142 -15.21 -6.03 -3.49
CA ALA A 142 -16.32 -5.11 -3.43
C ALA A 142 -17.68 -5.78 -3.68
N LYS A 143 -17.71 -6.95 -4.32
CA LYS A 143 -18.94 -7.74 -4.51
C LYS A 143 -19.39 -8.46 -3.24
N THR A 144 -18.56 -8.49 -2.20
CA THR A 144 -18.89 -9.12 -0.91
C THR A 144 -19.62 -8.17 0.03
N LYS A 145 -20.26 -8.71 1.08
CA LYS A 145 -21.05 -7.92 2.05
C LYS A 145 -20.19 -7.06 2.99
N GLY A 146 -18.90 -7.38 3.17
CA GLY A 146 -18.03 -6.71 4.13
C GLY A 146 -17.15 -5.62 3.50
N LYS A 147 -17.65 -4.39 3.32
CA LYS A 147 -16.88 -3.32 2.65
C LYS A 147 -15.59 -2.90 3.37
N ILE A 148 -15.45 -3.19 4.66
CA ILE A 148 -14.21 -2.93 5.42
C ILE A 148 -13.06 -3.83 4.99
N THR A 149 -13.33 -5.00 4.38
CA THR A 149 -12.28 -5.93 3.92
C THR A 149 -11.51 -5.41 2.72
N LEU A 150 -12.02 -4.36 2.04
CA LEU A 150 -11.35 -3.71 0.91
C LEU A 150 -10.02 -3.03 1.30
N ILE A 151 -9.83 -2.75 2.59
CA ILE A 151 -8.65 -2.06 3.11
C ILE A 151 -7.46 -3.04 3.21
N ALA A 152 -7.71 -4.30 3.54
CA ALA A 152 -6.66 -5.25 3.87
C ALA A 152 -5.64 -5.52 2.73
N PRO A 153 -6.07 -5.71 1.46
CA PRO A 153 -5.14 -5.92 0.36
C PRO A 153 -4.17 -4.75 0.16
N GLY A 154 -4.66 -3.51 0.27
CA GLY A 154 -3.88 -2.31 0.00
C GLY A 154 -2.79 -1.99 1.04
N GLY A 155 -3.00 -2.35 2.32
CA GLY A 155 -2.01 -2.06 3.36
C GLY A 155 -1.71 -0.56 3.49
N ALA A 156 -0.44 -0.16 3.46
CA ALA A 156 0.00 1.23 3.52
C ALA A 156 -0.53 2.08 2.35
N THR A 157 -0.71 1.47 1.17
CA THR A 157 -1.15 2.16 -0.07
C THR A 157 -2.61 2.63 -0.03
N THR A 158 -3.33 2.29 1.03
CA THR A 158 -4.74 2.68 1.19
C THR A 158 -4.92 4.16 1.52
N MET A 159 -3.83 4.89 1.76
CA MET A 159 -3.86 6.35 1.88
C MET A 159 -3.70 7.08 0.55
N ASP A 160 -3.16 6.42 -0.49
CA ASP A 160 -2.81 7.06 -1.75
C ASP A 160 -3.22 6.22 -2.97
N THR A 161 -2.43 5.26 -3.44
CA THR A 161 -2.61 4.64 -4.76
C THR A 161 -3.86 3.75 -4.83
N THR A 162 -4.23 3.11 -3.73
CA THR A 162 -5.44 2.27 -3.67
C THR A 162 -6.65 3.00 -3.08
N LEU A 163 -6.48 4.21 -2.55
CA LEU A 163 -7.57 4.98 -1.94
C LEU A 163 -8.71 5.30 -2.94
N PRO A 164 -8.44 5.80 -4.17
CA PRO A 164 -9.51 6.06 -5.14
C PRO A 164 -10.30 4.81 -5.51
N LEU A 165 -9.63 3.64 -5.55
CA LEU A 165 -10.28 2.36 -5.85
C LEU A 165 -11.22 1.93 -4.73
N ILE A 166 -10.81 2.13 -3.48
CA ILE A 166 -11.64 1.81 -2.31
C ILE A 166 -12.88 2.69 -2.29
N ILE A 167 -12.74 4.00 -2.47
CA ILE A 167 -13.87 4.95 -2.47
C ILE A 167 -14.84 4.60 -3.60
N GLN A 168 -14.35 4.36 -4.82
CA GLN A 168 -15.19 3.99 -5.96
C GLN A 168 -15.90 2.64 -5.79
N SER A 169 -15.28 1.71 -5.07
CA SER A 169 -15.83 0.35 -4.89
C SER A 169 -16.72 0.22 -3.63
N SER A 170 -16.78 1.27 -2.82
CA SER A 170 -17.54 1.30 -1.56
C SER A 170 -18.18 2.66 -1.29
N SER A 171 -17.66 3.41 -0.32
CA SER A 171 -18.16 4.72 0.10
C SER A 171 -17.01 5.57 0.62
N SER A 172 -17.20 6.90 0.64
CA SER A 172 -16.23 7.84 1.19
C SER A 172 -15.91 7.56 2.67
N GLU A 173 -16.85 6.98 3.42
CA GLU A 173 -16.64 6.54 4.80
C GLU A 173 -15.56 5.46 4.93
N ILE A 174 -15.61 4.42 4.09
CA ILE A 174 -14.59 3.39 4.05
C ILE A 174 -13.26 3.98 3.56
N GLY A 175 -13.32 4.96 2.65
CA GLY A 175 -12.16 5.74 2.21
C GLY A 175 -11.43 6.43 3.37
N VAL A 176 -12.16 6.98 4.34
CA VAL A 176 -11.56 7.60 5.53
C VAL A 176 -10.85 6.56 6.40
N ILE A 177 -11.47 5.41 6.62
CA ILE A 177 -10.84 4.31 7.38
C ILE A 177 -9.59 3.82 6.64
N ALA A 178 -9.67 3.70 5.31
CA ALA A 178 -8.56 3.33 4.45
C ALA A 178 -7.40 4.33 4.53
N PHE A 179 -7.71 5.63 4.53
CA PHE A 179 -6.71 6.69 4.68
C PHE A 179 -5.99 6.60 6.04
N ILE A 180 -6.73 6.45 7.13
CA ILE A 180 -6.16 6.28 8.49
C ILE A 180 -5.31 5.00 8.56
N ASN A 181 -5.80 3.89 8.01
CA ASN A 181 -5.06 2.64 7.93
C ASN A 181 -3.70 2.83 7.24
N GLY A 182 -3.70 3.52 6.08
CA GLY A 182 -2.48 3.74 5.31
C GLY A 182 -1.46 4.60 6.06
N ILE A 183 -1.91 5.67 6.73
CA ILE A 183 -1.04 6.52 7.57
C ILE A 183 -0.41 5.72 8.71
N VAL A 184 -1.23 4.94 9.43
CA VAL A 184 -0.75 4.16 10.59
C VAL A 184 0.26 3.11 10.14
N LEU A 185 -0.06 2.34 9.10
CA LEU A 185 0.87 1.33 8.57
C LEU A 185 2.15 1.95 8.04
N SER A 186 2.07 3.06 7.30
CA SER A 186 3.24 3.78 6.78
C SER A 186 4.15 4.26 7.91
N SER A 187 3.57 4.74 9.00
CA SER A 187 4.32 5.17 10.20
C SER A 187 4.98 4.00 10.93
N LEU A 188 4.41 2.79 10.83
CA LEU A 188 4.98 1.58 11.41
C LEU A 188 6.14 1.00 10.61
N VAL A 189 6.19 1.18 9.28
CA VAL A 189 7.27 0.65 8.41
C VAL A 189 8.68 1.01 8.91
N PRO A 190 9.05 2.28 9.15
CA PRO A 190 10.41 2.64 9.57
C PRO A 190 10.76 2.18 11.00
N ILE A 191 9.80 1.66 11.77
CA ILE A 191 10.00 1.15 13.13
C ILE A 191 10.07 -0.37 13.09
N LEU A 192 9.05 -1.02 12.53
CA LEU A 192 8.91 -2.47 12.54
C LEU A 192 9.91 -3.16 11.62
N VAL A 193 10.21 -2.62 10.43
CA VAL A 193 11.16 -3.25 9.51
C VAL A 193 12.56 -3.35 10.13
N PRO A 194 13.20 -2.26 10.62
CA PRO A 194 14.51 -2.36 11.24
C PRO A 194 14.52 -3.09 12.59
N PHE A 195 13.38 -3.16 13.29
CA PHE A 195 13.26 -3.97 14.51
C PHE A 195 13.20 -5.46 14.18
N LEU A 196 12.33 -5.87 13.26
CA LEU A 196 12.10 -7.26 12.90
C LEU A 196 13.30 -7.91 12.21
N ILE A 197 14.02 -7.16 11.37
CA ILE A 197 15.19 -7.70 10.67
C ILE A 197 16.38 -8.00 11.60
N LYS A 198 16.37 -7.45 12.83
CA LYS A 198 17.42 -7.64 13.83
C LYS A 198 17.12 -8.74 14.85
N LEU A 199 15.90 -9.29 14.83
CA LEU A 199 15.55 -10.50 15.59
C LEU A 199 16.28 -11.72 15.00
#